data_AF-A0A8D2HGQ9-F1
#
_entry.id   AF-A0A8D2HGQ9-F1
#
_cell.length_a   1.000
_cell.length_b   1.000
_cell.length_c   1.000
_cell.angle_alpha   90.00
_cell.angle_beta   90.00
_cell.angle_gamma   90.00
#
_symmetry.space_group_name_H-M   'P 1'
#
loop_
_entity.id
_entity.type
_entity.pdbx_description
1 polymer ?
#
loop_
_entity_poly.entity_id
_entity_poly.type
_entity_poly.pdbx_seq_one_letter_code
_entity_poly.pdbx_strand_id
1 'polypeptide(L)' 'MAANATTNPSQLLPLELVDKYVTEFEITPEGRRITKLDQILLNGNNITMLVPGGEGPEV' A
#
# COMPACT_ATOMS: atom_id res chain seq x y z
N MET A 1 12.45 -27.89 -18.94
CA MET A 1 12.97 -26.52 -18.73
C MET A 1 12.18 -25.91 -17.58
N ALA A 2 12.79 -25.76 -16.40
CA ALA A 2 12.15 -25.06 -15.29
C ALA A 2 12.37 -23.55 -15.51
N ALA A 3 11.29 -22.79 -15.65
CA ALA A 3 11.38 -21.34 -15.72
C ALA A 3 11.93 -20.83 -14.40
N ASN A 4 13.16 -20.32 -14.40
CA ASN A 4 13.69 -19.54 -13.30
C ASN A 4 12.96 -18.18 -13.34
N ALA A 5 11.75 -18.15 -12.78
CA ALA A 5 11.01 -16.92 -12.60
C ALA A 5 11.74 -16.11 -11.53
N THR A 6 12.48 -15.08 -11.94
CA THR A 6 12.76 -13.93 -11.08
C THR A 6 11.42 -13.30 -10.72
N THR A 7 10.74 -13.84 -9.70
CA THR A 7 9.47 -13.31 -9.22
C THR A 7 9.77 -11.97 -8.55
N ASN A 8 9.32 -10.89 -9.16
CA ASN A 8 9.37 -9.57 -8.54
C ASN A 8 8.49 -9.63 -7.27
N PRO A 9 9.00 -9.25 -6.09
CA PRO A 9 8.23 -9.29 -4.83
C PRO A 9 6.87 -8.58 -4.91
N SER A 10 6.75 -7.53 -5.73
CA SER A 10 5.48 -6.84 -5.98
C SER A 10 4.42 -7.71 -6.63
N GLN A 11 4.79 -8.78 -7.35
CA GLN A 11 3.85 -9.73 -7.96
C GLN A 11 3.23 -10.72 -6.96
N LEU A 12 3.71 -10.76 -5.71
CA LEU A 12 3.14 -11.58 -4.64
C LEU A 12 2.11 -10.82 -3.78
N LEU A 13 1.95 -9.51 -4.02
CA LEU A 13 0.99 -8.69 -3.29
C LEU A 13 -0.43 -8.82 -3.89
N PRO A 14 -1.49 -8.67 -3.08
CA PRO A 14 -2.86 -8.72 -3.57
C PRO A 14 -3.10 -7.63 -4.61
N LEU A 15 -3.78 -7.96 -5.72
CA LEU A 15 -4.12 -7.01 -6.80
C LEU A 15 -5.23 -6.03 -6.41
N GLU A 16 -6.02 -6.36 -5.40
CA GLU A 16 -7.06 -5.51 -4.83
C GLU A 16 -7.14 -5.73 -3.31
N LEU A 17 -7.33 -4.66 -2.54
CA LEU A 17 -7.54 -4.70 -1.09
C LEU A 17 -8.74 -3.84 -0.71
N VAL A 18 -9.69 -4.42 0.03
CA VAL A 18 -10.81 -3.68 0.62
C VAL A 18 -10.45 -3.36 2.06
N ASP A 19 -10.39 -2.07 2.40
CA ASP A 19 -9.98 -1.62 3.73
C ASP A 19 -10.97 -0.58 4.29
N LYS A 20 -11.10 -0.56 5.62
CA LYS A 20 -12.04 0.28 6.37
C LYS A 20 -11.31 1.13 7.40
N TYR A 21 -11.81 2.34 7.62
CA TYR A 21 -11.22 3.31 8.56
C TYR A 21 -9.76 3.66 8.24
N VAL A 22 -9.48 3.86 6.94
CA VAL A 22 -8.14 4.14 6.43
C VAL A 22 -7.73 5.58 6.75
N THR A 23 -6.48 5.75 7.17
CA THR A 23 -5.83 7.07 7.19
C THR A 23 -4.75 7.10 6.11
N GLU A 24 -5.00 7.88 5.06
CA GLU A 24 -4.07 8.10 3.96
C GLU A 24 -3.08 9.20 4.33
N PHE A 25 -1.80 8.94 4.05
CA PHE A 25 -0.71 9.87 4.24
C PHE A 25 0.00 10.11 2.91
N GLU A 26 -0.08 11.35 2.44
CA GLU A 26 0.57 11.79 1.21
C GLU A 26 1.73 12.73 1.58
N ILE A 27 2.93 12.43 1.08
CA ILE A 27 4.09 13.30 1.21
C ILE A 27 4.15 14.18 -0.04
N THR A 28 3.95 15.49 0.13
CA THR A 28 4.06 16.50 -0.92
C THR A 28 5.26 17.42 -0.64
N PRO A 29 5.74 18.19 -1.63
CA PRO A 29 6.78 19.20 -1.39
C PRO A 29 6.41 20.26 -0.33
N GLU A 30 5.12 20.53 -0.15
CA GLU A 30 4.57 21.47 0.83
C GLU A 30 4.41 20.85 2.24
N GLY A 31 4.56 19.54 2.37
CA GLY A 31 4.47 18.81 3.63
C GLY A 31 3.61 17.55 3.53
N ARG A 32 3.03 17.14 4.65
CA ARG A 32 2.20 15.93 4.73
C ARG A 32 0.72 16.28 4.67
N ARG A 33 0.00 15.64 3.75
CA ARG A 33 -1.47 15.65 3.73
C ARG A 33 -2.01 14.39 4.37
N ILE A 34 -3.03 14.55 5.21
CA ILE A 34 -3.68 13.46 5.95
C ILE A 34 -5.16 13.43 5.59
N THR A 35 -5.64 12.30 5.12
CA THR A 35 -7.05 12.10 4.77
C THR A 35 -7.60 10.87 5.49
N LYS A 36 -8.77 11.00 6.12
CA LYS A 36 -9.48 9.87 6.71
C LYS A 36 -10.58 9.39 5.78
N LEU A 37 -10.64 8.09 5.53
CA LEU A 37 -11.56 7.45 4.60
C LEU A 37 -12.29 6.32 5.32
N ASP A 38 -13.62 6.29 5.21
CA ASP A 38 -14.44 5.27 5.90
C ASP A 38 -14.24 3.87 5.28
N GLN A 39 -14.16 3.81 3.95
CA GLN A 39 -13.89 2.59 3.21
C GLN A 39 -13.26 2.92 1.85
N ILE A 40 -12.32 2.08 1.42
CA ILE A 40 -11.72 2.16 0.08
C ILE A 40 -11.56 0.77 -0.55
N LEU A 41 -11.52 0.77 -1.89
CA LEU A 41 -10.92 -0.31 -2.68
C LEU A 41 -9.56 0.18 -3.17
N LEU A 42 -8.50 -0.39 -2.63
CA LEU A 42 -7.12 -0.04 -2.97
C LEU A 42 -6.63 -0.87 -4.14
N ASN A 43 -6.07 -0.21 -5.14
CA ASN A 43 -5.43 -0.85 -6.28
C ASN A 43 -4.07 -1.43 -5.87
N GLY A 44 -3.98 -2.76 -5.90
CA GLY A 44 -2.81 -3.53 -5.53
C GLY A 44 -1.58 -3.33 -6.41
N ASN A 45 -1.76 -2.88 -7.65
CA ASN A 45 -0.66 -2.70 -8.60
C ASN A 45 0.34 -1.63 -8.15
N ASN A 46 -0.09 -0.70 -7.31
CA ASN A 46 0.76 0.39 -6.80
C ASN A 46 1.30 0.09 -5.39
N ILE A 47 0.98 -1.05 -4.81
CA ILE A 47 1.46 -1.42 -3.47
C ILE A 47 2.89 -1.95 -3.60
N THR A 48 3.82 -1.31 -2.89
CA THR A 48 5.21 -1.78 -2.81
C THR A 48 5.44 -2.71 -1.62
N MET A 49 4.78 -2.44 -0.48
CA MET A 49 4.96 -3.19 0.76
C MET A 49 3.69 -3.16 1.62
N LEU A 50 3.45 -4.25 2.35
CA LEU A 50 2.45 -4.35 3.42
C LEU A 50 3.17 -4.62 4.74
N VAL A 51 2.93 -3.77 5.75
CA VAL A 51 3.52 -3.90 7.08
C VAL A 51 2.41 -4.15 8.11
N PRO A 52 2.27 -5.39 8.65
CA PRO A 52 1.29 -5.68 9.68
C PRO A 52 1.55 -4.89 10.97
N GLY A 53 0.51 -4.27 11.53
CA GLY A 53 0.59 -3.58 12.82
C GLY A 53 1.26 -2.20 12.81
N GLY A 54 1.47 -1.59 11.64
CA GLY A 54 2.01 -0.23 11.56
C GLY A 54 1.04 0.84 12.07
N GLU A 55 1.57 1.87 12.73
CA GLU A 55 0.80 3.03 13.24
C GLU A 55 0.76 4.21 12.24
N GLY A 56 1.31 4.00 11.04
CA GLY A 56 1.60 5.04 10.07
C GLY A 56 3.01 5.62 10.26
N PRO A 57 3.52 6.43 9.30
CA PRO A 57 4.85 7.00 9.41
C PRO A 57 4.90 8.04 10.55
N GLU A 58 5.86 7.88 11.45
CA GLU A 58 6.35 8.96 12.32
C GLU A 58 7.15 9.95 11.45
N VAL A 59 7.01 11.25 11.73
CA VAL A 59 7.53 12.38 10.92
C VAL A 59 8.92 12.19 10.32
#